data_AF-A0A1V5SB74-F1
#
_entry.id   AF-A0A1V5SB74-F1
#
_cell.length_a   1.000
_cell.length_b   1.000
_cell.length_c   1.000
_cell.angle_alpha   90.00
_cell.angle_beta   90.00
_cell.angle_gamma   90.00
#
_symmetry.space_group_name_H-M   'P 1'
#
loop_
_entity.id
_entity.type
_entity.pdbx_description
1 polymer ?
#
loop_
_entity_poly.entity_id
_entity_poly.type
_entity_poly.pdbx_seq_one_letter_code
_entity_poly.pdbx_strand_id
1 'polypeptide(L)'
;MVFDKIAVIGAGAWGTTMANYLAGKTKEVRLWTNQKDTLAAIVEKRRNDRYLPEVRLSPKIQATDDMAKAVEGCALTVWAFPVQHLRERMRQFLPFFEK
;
A
#
# COMPACT_ATOMS: atom_id res chain seq x y z
N MET A 1 -18.36 8.15 -5.59
CA MET A 1 -17.71 6.90 -6.06
C MET A 1 -16.92 6.31 -4.91
N VAL A 2 -17.19 5.05 -4.55
CA VAL A 2 -16.35 4.30 -3.60
C VAL A 2 -15.73 3.16 -4.39
N PHE A 3 -14.41 3.14 -4.51
CA PHE A 3 -13.70 2.01 -5.09
C PHE A 3 -13.70 0.85 -4.09
N ASP A 4 -14.03 -0.36 -4.53
CA ASP A 4 -14.06 -1.52 -3.63
C ASP A 4 -12.66 -1.89 -3.12
N LYS A 5 -11.66 -1.78 -3.99
CA LYS A 5 -10.25 -2.09 -3.69
C LYS A 5 -9.33 -0.99 -4.22
N ILE A 6 -8.43 -0.51 -3.37
CA ILE A 6 -7.41 0.49 -3.72
C ILE A 6 -6.03 -0.04 -3.38
N ALA A 7 -5.06 0.17 -4.27
CA ALA A 7 -3.65 -0.08 -4.00
C ALA A 7 -2.97 1.19 -3.50
N VAL A 8 -2.16 1.11 -2.46
CA VAL A 8 -1.25 2.15 -2.01
C VAL A 8 0.17 1.61 -2.15
N ILE A 9 0.96 2.24 -3.01
CA ILE A 9 2.33 1.84 -3.32
C ILE A 9 3.27 2.69 -2.47
N GLY A 10 3.93 2.05 -1.51
CA GLY A 10 4.84 2.67 -0.54
C GLY A 10 4.25 2.69 0.87
N ALA A 11 4.92 2.02 1.83
CA ALA A 11 4.55 2.00 3.25
C ALA A 11 5.42 2.94 4.11
N GLY A 12 5.74 4.13 3.59
CA GLY A 12 6.30 5.21 4.41
C GLY A 12 5.22 5.85 5.30
N ALA A 13 5.55 6.96 5.97
CA ALA A 13 4.59 7.65 6.85
C ALA A 13 3.30 8.04 6.10
N TRP A 14 3.44 8.71 4.95
CA TRP A 14 2.27 9.15 4.18
C TRP A 14 1.50 7.99 3.56
N GLY A 15 2.17 7.00 2.97
CA GLY A 15 1.49 5.86 2.38
C GLY A 15 0.74 5.00 3.40
N THR A 16 1.31 4.81 4.59
CA THR A 16 0.64 4.10 5.69
C THR A 16 -0.58 4.88 6.19
N THR A 17 -0.45 6.19 6.39
CA THR A 17 -1.56 7.07 6.78
C THR A 17 -2.68 7.04 5.74
N MET A 18 -2.34 7.17 4.46
CA MET A 18 -3.30 7.14 3.36
C MET A 18 -3.99 5.78 3.26
N ALA A 19 -3.25 4.68 3.39
CA ALA A 19 -3.84 3.34 3.41
C ALA A 19 -4.85 3.18 4.55
N ASN A 20 -4.54 3.68 5.75
CA ASN A 20 -5.43 3.59 6.90
C ASN A 20 -6.67 4.48 6.75
N TYR A 21 -6.49 5.69 6.20
CA TYR A 21 -7.60 6.59 5.87
C TYR A 21 -8.55 5.97 4.83
N LEU A 22 -8.00 5.45 3.73
CA LEU A 22 -8.77 4.85 2.65
C LEU A 22 -9.48 3.57 3.10
N ALA A 23 -8.91 2.80 4.02
CA ALA A 23 -9.56 1.63 4.59
C ALA A 23 -10.86 1.96 5.34
N GLY A 24 -11.03 3.20 5.82
CA GLY A 24 -12.30 3.69 6.35
C GLY A 24 -13.39 3.88 5.29
N LYS A 25 -13.01 3.95 4.01
CA LYS A 25 -13.88 4.29 2.88
C LYS A 25 -14.02 3.16 1.86
N THR A 26 -13.23 2.08 1.94
CA THR A 26 -13.26 0.97 0.97
C THR A 26 -13.44 -0.38 1.67
N LYS A 27 -13.62 -1.45 0.89
CA LYS A 27 -13.69 -2.83 1.41
C LYS A 27 -12.30 -3.36 1.72
N GLU A 28 -11.34 -3.08 0.85
CA GLU A 28 -9.95 -3.55 0.97
C GLU A 28 -8.98 -2.43 0.53
N VAL A 29 -7.83 -2.37 1.19
CA VAL A 29 -6.67 -1.59 0.74
C VAL A 29 -5.46 -2.50 0.66
N ARG A 30 -4.84 -2.59 -0.52
CA ARG A 30 -3.57 -3.30 -0.69
C ARG A 30 -2.42 -2.32 -0.48
N LEU A 31 -1.52 -2.61 0.45
CA LEU A 31 -0.38 -1.75 0.78
C LEU A 31 0.93 -2.42 0.37
N TRP A 32 1.59 -1.86 -0.64
CA TRP A 32 2.86 -2.40 -1.12
C TRP A 32 4.07 -1.80 -0.39
N THR A 33 5.02 -2.64 -0.01
CA THR A 33 6.34 -2.21 0.48
C THR A 33 7.42 -3.21 0.11
N ASN A 34 8.59 -2.73 -0.29
CA ASN A 34 9.78 -3.56 -0.47
C ASN A 34 10.63 -3.68 0.81
N GLN A 35 10.25 -3.01 1.90
CA GLN A 35 10.94 -3.12 3.18
C GLN A 35 10.37 -4.29 3.99
N LYS A 36 11.16 -5.36 4.13
CA LYS A 36 10.75 -6.62 4.78
C LYS A 36 10.32 -6.42 6.22
N ASP A 37 11.07 -5.63 7.00
CA ASP A 37 10.72 -5.36 8.40
C ASP A 37 9.39 -4.62 8.55
N THR A 38 9.15 -3.64 7.67
CA THR A 38 7.88 -2.89 7.62
C THR A 38 6.72 -3.81 7.21
N LEU A 39 6.93 -4.70 6.23
CA LEU A 39 5.94 -5.70 5.83
C LEU A 39 5.59 -6.61 7.01
N ALA A 40 6.58 -7.21 7.66
CA ALA A 40 6.39 -8.11 8.79
C ALA A 40 5.65 -7.41 9.94
N ALA A 41 6.06 -6.19 10.30
CA ALA A 41 5.37 -5.41 11.33
C ALA A 41 3.89 -5.16 11.02
N ILE A 42 3.56 -4.83 9.76
CA ILE A 42 2.17 -4.57 9.36
C ILE A 42 1.35 -5.87 9.33
N VAL A 43 1.92 -6.98 8.84
CA VAL A 43 1.24 -8.27 8.75
C VAL A 43 1.00 -8.86 10.14
N GLU A 44 2.03 -8.93 10.98
CA GLU A 44 1.98 -9.60 12.28
C GLU A 44 1.33 -8.74 13.36
N LYS A 45 1.69 -7.44 13.41
CA LYS A 45 1.34 -6.56 14.52
C LYS A 45 0.26 -5.55 14.18
N ARG A 46 -0.12 -5.43 12.89
CA ARG A 46 -1.02 -4.38 12.39
C ARG A 46 -0.52 -2.98 12.73
N ARG A 47 0.80 -2.77 12.66
CA ARG A 47 1.44 -1.48 12.97
C ARG A 47 2.58 -1.22 12.01
N ASN A 48 2.88 0.06 11.80
CA ASN A 48 4.10 0.48 11.15
C ASN A 48 4.91 1.29 12.15
N ASP A 49 5.58 0.60 13.08
CA ASP A 49 6.23 1.27 14.22
C ASP A 49 7.32 2.27 13.78
N ARG A 50 7.89 2.07 12.59
CA ARG A 50 8.89 2.97 12.02
C ARG A 50 8.33 4.30 11.55
N TYR A 51 7.11 4.30 10.99
CA TYR A 51 6.59 5.47 10.27
C TYR A 51 5.26 6.00 10.83
N LEU A 52 4.56 5.22 11.63
CA LEU A 52 3.29 5.57 12.28
C LEU A 52 3.12 4.79 13.60
N PRO A 53 4.00 5.01 14.61
CA PRO A 53 4.12 4.16 15.79
C PRO A 53 2.90 4.10 16.69
N GLU A 54 2.03 5.10 16.71
CA GLU A 54 0.92 5.16 17.67
C GLU A 54 -0.40 4.61 17.11
N VAL A 55 -0.42 4.20 15.83
CA VAL A 55 -1.65 3.83 15.13
C VAL A 55 -1.69 2.33 14.85
N ARG A 56 -2.75 1.68 15.33
CA ARG A 56 -3.11 0.34 14.87
C ARG A 56 -3.84 0.43 13.54
N LEU A 57 -3.32 -0.26 12.53
CA LEU A 57 -3.83 -0.23 11.16
C LEU A 57 -5.13 -1.03 11.01
N SER A 58 -6.09 -0.45 10.29
CA SER A 58 -7.40 -1.04 9.99
C SER A 58 -7.25 -2.45 9.43
N PRO A 59 -8.03 -3.46 9.88
CA PRO A 59 -7.96 -4.86 9.41
C PRO A 59 -8.16 -5.04 7.90
N LYS A 60 -8.72 -4.04 7.21
CA LYS A 60 -8.94 -4.04 5.76
C LYS A 60 -7.66 -3.80 4.94
N ILE A 61 -6.55 -3.42 5.59
CA ILE A 61 -5.25 -3.27 4.94
C ILE A 61 -4.59 -4.64 4.76
N GLN A 62 -4.27 -5.00 3.52
CA GLN A 62 -3.50 -6.18 3.16
C GLN A 62 -2.12 -5.75 2.66
N ALA A 63 -1.08 -5.95 3.47
CA ALA A 63 0.27 -5.57 3.09
C ALA A 63 0.97 -6.69 2.29
N THR A 64 1.75 -6.31 1.29
CA THR A 64 2.47 -7.25 0.42
C THR A 64 3.74 -6.61 -0.13
N ASP A 65 4.74 -7.43 -0.49
CA ASP A 65 5.90 -7.03 -1.29
C ASP A 65 5.79 -7.51 -2.75
N ASP A 66 4.84 -8.39 -3.04
CA ASP A 66 4.48 -8.83 -4.39
C ASP A 66 3.72 -7.71 -5.13
N MET A 67 4.30 -7.24 -6.23
CA MET A 67 3.77 -6.15 -7.05
C MET A 67 2.49 -6.54 -7.80
N ALA A 68 2.40 -7.78 -8.31
CA ALA A 68 1.21 -8.26 -9.01
C ALA A 68 0.03 -8.30 -8.04
N LYS A 69 0.26 -8.90 -6.85
CA LYS A 69 -0.74 -8.89 -5.78
C LYS A 69 -1.07 -7.49 -5.32
N ALA A 70 -0.13 -6.55 -5.28
CA ALA A 70 -0.44 -5.20 -4.82
C ALA A 70 -1.52 -4.50 -5.66
N VAL A 71 -1.57 -4.74 -6.97
CA VAL A 71 -2.46 -4.01 -7.91
C VAL A 71 -3.62 -4.84 -8.44
N GLU A 72 -3.59 -6.17 -8.31
CA GLU A 72 -4.62 -7.05 -8.85
C GLU A 72 -6.04 -6.68 -8.34
N GLY A 73 -6.93 -6.41 -9.30
CA GLY A 73 -8.32 -6.01 -9.06
C GLY A 73 -8.48 -4.67 -8.35
N CYS A 74 -7.43 -3.83 -8.29
CA CYS A 74 -7.53 -2.47 -7.74
C CYS A 74 -7.97 -1.51 -8.85
N ALA A 75 -9.05 -0.77 -8.62
CA ALA A 75 -9.55 0.23 -9.56
C ALA A 75 -8.80 1.58 -9.48
N LEU A 76 -8.00 1.77 -8.41
CA LEU A 76 -7.20 2.96 -8.18
C LEU A 76 -5.87 2.58 -7.52
N THR A 77 -4.80 3.25 -7.94
CA THR A 77 -3.48 3.17 -7.32
C THR A 77 -3.06 4.53 -6.78
N VAL A 78 -2.59 4.57 -5.53
CA VAL A 78 -1.99 5.75 -4.90
C VAL A 78 -0.50 5.52 -4.76
N TRP A 79 0.32 6.42 -5.28
CA TRP A 79 1.77 6.32 -5.29
C TRP A 79 2.35 7.23 -4.20
N ALA A 80 2.82 6.64 -3.10
CA ALA A 80 3.17 7.33 -1.86
C ALA A 80 4.62 7.05 -1.41
N PHE A 81 5.58 7.45 -2.24
CA PHE A 81 7.00 7.35 -1.97
C PHE A 81 7.77 8.50 -2.67
N PRO A 82 9.07 8.72 -2.37
CA PRO A 82 9.82 9.84 -2.93
C PRO A 82 9.86 9.84 -4.47
N VAL A 83 9.57 11.00 -5.07
CA VAL A 83 9.32 11.15 -6.52
C VAL A 83 10.49 10.70 -7.39
N GLN A 84 11.73 10.76 -6.90
CA GLN A 84 12.92 10.30 -7.61
C GLN A 84 12.86 8.81 -7.98
N HIS A 85 12.09 8.00 -7.25
CA HIS A 85 11.90 6.58 -7.54
C HIS A 85 10.71 6.31 -8.48
N LEU A 86 9.89 7.31 -8.81
CA LEU A 86 8.60 7.11 -9.49
C LEU A 86 8.77 6.40 -10.83
N ARG A 87 9.68 6.90 -11.68
CA ARG A 87 9.91 6.33 -13.02
C ARG A 87 10.34 4.87 -12.96
N GLU A 88 11.29 4.55 -12.10
CA GLU A 88 11.80 3.19 -11.94
C GLU A 88 10.69 2.25 -11.44
N ARG A 89 9.96 2.68 -10.40
CA ARG A 89 8.85 1.92 -9.83
C ARG A 89 7.73 1.71 -10.83
N MET A 90 7.31 2.74 -11.57
CA MET A 90 6.28 2.58 -12.60
C MET A 90 6.67 1.58 -13.68
N ARG A 91 7.95 1.54 -14.09
CA ARG A 91 8.43 0.51 -15.03
C ARG A 91 8.32 -0.90 -14.45
N GLN A 92 8.59 -1.08 -13.17
CA GLN A 92 8.47 -2.38 -12.48
C GLN A 92 7.00 -2.83 -12.36
N PHE A 93 6.06 -1.90 -12.18
CA PHE A 93 4.63 -2.22 -12.10
C PHE A 93 3.94 -2.32 -13.47
N LEU A 94 4.55 -1.78 -14.53
CA LEU A 94 3.98 -1.75 -15.89
C LEU A 94 3.45 -3.11 -16.38
N PRO A 95 4.14 -4.26 -16.14
CA PRO A 95 3.64 -5.56 -16.57
C PRO A 95 2.31 -5.99 -15.93
N PHE A 96 1.90 -5.34 -14.84
CA PHE A 96 0.69 -5.70 -14.07
C PHE A 96 -0.50 -4.77 -14.32
N PHE A 97 -0.33 -3.74 -15.15
CA PHE A 97 -1.44 -2.92 -15.62
C PHE A 97 -1.87 -3.40 -17.00
N GLU A 98 -3.18 -3.55 -17.20
CA GLU A 98 -3.75 -3.78 -18.52
C GLU A 98 -3.46 -2.58 -19.44
N LYS A 99 -3.37 -2.82 -20.75
CA LYS A 99 -3.26 -1.75 -21.75
C LYS A 99 -4.60 -1.08 -21.99
#